data_AF-A0A7Y2EGD1-F1
#
_entry.id   AF-A0A7Y2EGD1-F1
#
_cell.length_a   1.000
_cell.length_b   1.000
_cell.length_c   1.000
_cell.angle_alpha   90.00
_cell.angle_beta   90.00
_cell.angle_gamma   90.00
#
_symmetry.space_group_name_H-M   'P 1'
#
loop_
_entity.id
_entity.type
_entity.pdbx_description
1 polymer ?
#
loop_
_entity_poly.entity_id
_entity_poly.type
_entity_poly.pdbx_seq_one_letter_code
_entity_poly.pdbx_strand_id
1 'polypeptide(L)'
;MDDWKAKKPAFATLAVPGSVWLIAFFLVPLGFVWVMSFGEKSGIIDIIITWTPANYVRALETIYLEIVWKSVWISLLTTALCLAISFPIAFAISFARDRWKPILLLIVILPFWINLLIRTYA
;
A
#
# COMPACT_ATOMS: atom_id res chain seq x y z
N MET A 1 -35.41 -13.16 12.49
CA MET A 1 -34.28 -12.85 11.61
C MET A 1 -34.70 -11.74 10.66
N ASP A 2 -33.76 -10.86 10.30
CA ASP A 2 -33.86 -9.89 9.18
C ASP A 2 -34.52 -8.52 9.39
N ASP A 3 -33.84 -7.61 10.10
CA ASP A 3 -34.12 -6.15 10.04
C ASP A 3 -32.89 -5.27 9.71
N TRP A 4 -31.71 -5.87 9.51
CA TRP A 4 -30.48 -5.09 9.21
C TRP A 4 -30.50 -4.48 7.79
N LYS A 5 -31.17 -5.15 6.84
CA LYS A 5 -31.33 -4.65 5.46
C LYS A 5 -32.40 -3.56 5.32
N ALA A 6 -33.30 -3.41 6.30
CA ALA A 6 -34.39 -2.44 6.29
C ALA A 6 -33.96 -1.05 6.82
N LYS A 7 -32.90 -0.99 7.64
CA LYS A 7 -32.38 0.25 8.26
C LYS A 7 -31.10 0.79 7.58
N LYS A 8 -30.98 0.63 6.26
CA LYS A 8 -29.89 1.21 5.44
C LYS A 8 -29.59 2.69 5.73
N PRO A 9 -30.58 3.59 5.93
CA PRO A 9 -30.27 4.99 6.19
C PRO A 9 -29.62 5.22 7.56
N ALA A 10 -29.94 4.41 8.58
CA ALA A 10 -29.35 4.54 9.92
C ALA A 10 -27.87 4.11 9.96
N PHE A 11 -27.53 3.02 9.25
CA PHE A 11 -26.13 2.62 9.06
C PHE A 11 -25.36 3.60 8.19
N ALA A 12 -25.99 4.16 7.14
CA ALA A 12 -25.38 5.19 6.31
C ALA A 12 -25.09 6.46 7.12
N THR A 13 -26.03 6.98 7.91
CA THR A 13 -25.77 8.17 8.75
C THR A 13 -24.66 7.97 9.79
N LEU A 14 -24.40 6.74 10.22
CA LEU A 14 -23.32 6.44 11.16
C LEU A 14 -21.95 6.30 10.46
N ALA A 15 -21.93 5.73 9.25
CA ALA A 15 -20.70 5.52 8.48
C ALA A 15 -20.29 6.72 7.61
N VAL A 16 -21.25 7.58 7.23
CA VAL A 16 -21.04 8.77 6.39
C VAL A 16 -20.04 9.77 6.99
N PRO A 17 -20.15 10.23 8.25
CA PRO A 17 -19.23 11.24 8.76
C PRO A 17 -17.78 10.73 8.81
N GLY A 18 -17.57 9.47 9.22
CA GLY A 18 -16.24 8.86 9.24
C GLY A 18 -15.66 8.65 7.84
N SER A 19 -16.46 8.13 6.91
CA SER A 19 -16.00 7.92 5.53
C SER A 19 -15.74 9.24 4.80
N VAL A 20 -16.60 10.26 4.96
CA VAL A 20 -16.39 11.61 4.42
C VAL A 20 -15.12 12.22 4.97
N TRP A 21 -14.86 12.09 6.28
CA TRP A 21 -13.64 12.59 6.89
C TRP A 21 -12.39 11.93 6.31
N LEU A 22 -12.36 10.60 6.20
CA LEU A 22 -11.24 9.86 5.62
C LEU A 22 -11.01 10.22 4.14
N ILE A 23 -12.08 10.31 3.36
CA ILE A 23 -12.01 10.67 1.94
C ILE A 23 -11.50 12.10 1.80
N ALA A 24 -12.00 13.05 2.60
CA ALA A 24 -11.55 14.44 2.55
C ALA A 24 -10.05 14.54 2.89
N PHE A 25 -9.60 13.94 3.99
CA PHE A 25 -8.20 13.98 4.40
C PHE A 25 -7.25 13.23 3.46
N PHE A 26 -7.75 12.26 2.70
CA PHE A 26 -6.97 11.56 1.69
C PHE A 26 -6.94 12.31 0.35
N LEU A 27 -8.09 12.80 -0.11
CA LEU A 27 -8.22 13.46 -1.41
C LEU A 27 -7.62 14.88 -1.42
N VAL A 28 -7.68 15.62 -0.31
CA VAL A 28 -7.10 16.96 -0.21
C VAL A 28 -5.59 16.95 -0.53
N PRO A 29 -4.72 16.18 0.18
CA PRO A 29 -3.30 16.14 -0.13
C PRO A 29 -3.03 15.53 -1.52
N LEU A 30 -3.82 14.54 -1.95
CA LEU A 30 -3.68 13.96 -3.28
C LEU A 30 -3.98 15.00 -4.38
N GLY A 31 -5.00 15.83 -4.18
CA GLY A 31 -5.36 16.95 -5.05
C GLY A 31 -4.27 18.02 -5.09
N PHE A 32 -3.66 18.34 -3.94
CA PHE A 32 -2.50 19.23 -3.89
C PHE A 32 -1.32 18.68 -4.72
N VAL A 33 -0.97 17.40 -4.55
CA VAL A 33 0.08 16.74 -5.35
C VAL A 33 -0.28 16.74 -6.83
N TRP A 34 -1.55 16.51 -7.16
CA TRP A 34 -2.02 16.51 -8.54
C TRP A 34 -1.87 17.88 -9.19
N VAL A 35 -2.28 18.97 -8.53
CA VAL A 35 -2.08 20.35 -9.04
C VAL A 35 -0.59 20.67 -9.17
N MET A 36 0.23 20.29 -8.18
CA MET A 36 1.67 20.49 -8.24
C MET A 36 2.34 19.71 -9.39
N SER A 37 1.77 18.58 -9.82
CA SER A 37 2.29 17.81 -10.95
C SER A 37 2.27 18.57 -12.29
N PHE A 38 1.40 19.59 -12.42
CA PHE A 38 1.34 20.48 -13.60
C PHE A 38 2.16 21.78 -13.41
N GLY A 39 2.78 21.98 -12.25
CA GLY A 39 3.66 23.11 -11.96
C GLY A 39 5.10 22.81 -12.37
N GLU A 40 5.82 23.84 -12.82
CA GLU A 40 7.23 23.72 -13.19
C GLU A 40 8.11 24.20 -12.03
N LYS A 41 9.19 23.47 -11.75
CA LYS A 41 10.13 23.83 -10.69
C LYS A 41 11.02 24.97 -11.19
N SER A 42 10.73 26.21 -10.77
CA SER A 42 11.46 27.41 -11.20
C SER A 42 12.56 27.86 -10.22
N GLY A 43 13.04 26.96 -9.36
CA GLY A 43 14.12 27.23 -8.41
C GLY A 43 14.46 26.05 -7.49
N ILE A 44 15.16 26.32 -6.38
CA ILE A 44 15.45 25.30 -5.36
C ILE A 44 14.18 24.95 -4.57
N ILE A 45 13.32 25.95 -4.31
CA ILE A 45 12.14 25.86 -3.43
C ILE A 45 10.84 26.29 -4.14
N ASP A 46 10.92 27.01 -5.26
CA ASP A 46 9.74 27.63 -5.88
C ASP A 46 9.16 26.78 -7.02
N ILE A 47 7.83 26.63 -7.02
CA ILE A 47 7.06 25.89 -8.04
C ILE A 47 6.05 26.88 -8.65
N ILE A 48 6.28 27.26 -9.90
CA ILE A 48 5.35 28.13 -10.63
C ILE A 48 4.31 27.22 -11.29
N ILE A 49 3.02 27.52 -11.11
CA ILE A 49 1.93 26.77 -11.73
C ILE A 49 1.82 27.19 -13.20
N THR A 50 2.66 26.62 -14.05
CA THR A 50 2.73 26.91 -15.49
C THR A 50 1.68 26.11 -16.30
N TRP A 51 0.94 25.19 -15.66
CA TRP A 51 -0.06 24.31 -16.29
C TRP A 51 0.48 23.53 -17.50
N THR A 52 1.70 23.01 -17.39
CA THR A 52 2.36 22.30 -18.50
C THR A 52 2.36 20.78 -18.28
N PRO A 53 2.19 19.96 -19.33
CA PRO A 53 2.34 18.52 -19.24
C PRO A 53 3.80 18.05 -19.29
N ALA A 54 4.77 18.98 -19.26
CA ALA A 54 6.19 18.69 -19.44
C ALA A 54 6.73 17.68 -18.41
N ASN A 55 6.25 17.74 -17.17
CA ASN A 55 6.63 16.78 -16.12
C ASN A 55 6.24 15.33 -16.45
N TYR A 56 5.10 15.12 -17.13
CA TYR A 56 4.68 13.79 -17.55
C TYR A 56 5.54 13.24 -18.69
N VAL A 57 6.00 14.11 -19.61
CA VAL A 57 6.94 13.72 -20.66
C VAL A 57 8.29 13.32 -20.05
N ARG A 58 8.77 14.08 -19.06
CA ARG A 58 9.99 13.74 -18.31
C ARG A 58 9.86 12.42 -17.56
N ALA A 59 8.68 12.11 -17.01
CA ALA A 59 8.42 10.83 -16.36
C ALA A 59 8.50 9.61 -17.32
N LEU A 60 8.42 9.84 -18.63
CA LEU A 60 8.61 8.81 -19.66
C LEU A 60 10.06 8.71 -20.17
N GLU A 61 11.00 9.49 -19.62
CA GLU A 61 12.41 9.30 -19.94
C GLU A 61 12.90 7.93 -19.48
N THR A 62 13.85 7.37 -20.24
CA THR A 62 14.39 6.01 -20.05
C THR A 62 14.83 5.74 -18.62
N ILE A 63 15.40 6.74 -17.94
CA ILE A 63 15.87 6.58 -16.55
C ILE A 63 14.73 6.32 -15.57
N TYR A 64 13.59 7.01 -15.71
CA TYR A 64 12.43 6.79 -14.85
C TYR A 64 11.74 5.47 -15.19
N LEU A 65 11.64 5.14 -16.48
CA LEU A 65 11.10 3.87 -16.93
C LEU A 65 11.93 2.68 -16.44
N GLU A 66 13.26 2.78 -16.43
CA GLU A 66 14.15 1.75 -15.91
C GLU A 66 13.93 1.51 -14.40
N ILE A 67 13.77 2.60 -13.62
CA ILE A 67 13.50 2.52 -12.19
C ILE A 67 12.13 1.85 -11.93
N VAL A 68 11.12 2.24 -12.70
CA VAL A 68 9.77 1.64 -12.61
C VAL A 68 9.85 0.15 -12.97
N TRP A 69 10.52 -0.19 -14.07
CA TRP A 69 10.67 -1.57 -14.52
C TRP A 69 11.41 -2.42 -13.49
N LYS A 70 12.51 -1.91 -12.94
CA LYS A 70 13.26 -2.57 -11.87
C LYS A 70 12.39 -2.82 -10.64
N SER A 71 11.58 -1.84 -10.24
CA SER A 71 10.67 -1.97 -9.09
C SER A 71 9.59 -3.03 -9.35
N VAL A 72 8.98 -3.01 -10.54
CA VAL A 72 7.99 -4.02 -10.96
C VAL A 72 8.63 -5.41 -10.97
N TRP A 73 9.81 -5.56 -11.59
CA TRP A 73 10.52 -6.82 -11.67
C TRP A 73 10.86 -7.39 -10.29
N ILE A 74 11.42 -6.58 -9.40
CA ILE A 74 11.74 -7.00 -8.03
C ILE A 74 10.48 -7.38 -7.26
N SER A 75 9.40 -6.60 -7.37
CA SER A 75 8.15 -6.89 -6.66
C SER A 75 7.50 -8.19 -7.15
N LEU A 76 7.54 -8.45 -8.46
CA LEU A 76 6.97 -9.65 -9.06
C LEU A 76 7.79 -10.88 -8.69
N LEU A 77 9.11 -10.79 -8.78
CA LEU A 77 10.03 -11.86 -8.37
C LEU A 77 9.85 -12.17 -6.88
N THR A 78 9.78 -11.14 -6.04
CA THR A 78 9.58 -11.30 -4.59
C THR A 78 8.23 -11.94 -4.30
N THR A 79 7.15 -11.50 -4.95
CA THR A 79 5.81 -12.08 -4.80
C THR A 79 5.80 -13.56 -5.21
N ALA A 80 6.42 -13.89 -6.34
CA ALA A 80 6.53 -15.26 -6.82
C ALA A 80 7.32 -16.16 -5.84
N LEU A 81 8.45 -15.67 -5.32
CA LEU A 81 9.24 -16.40 -4.32
C LEU A 81 8.46 -16.56 -3.00
N CYS A 82 7.80 -15.51 -2.53
CA CYS A 82 6.94 -15.59 -1.34
C CYS A 82 5.84 -16.62 -1.54
N LEU A 83 5.15 -16.63 -2.67
CA LEU A 83 4.13 -17.65 -2.96
C LEU A 83 4.75 -19.06 -3.00
N ALA A 84 5.87 -19.23 -3.70
CA ALA A 84 6.53 -20.52 -3.84
C ALA A 84 7.01 -21.10 -2.49
N ILE A 85 7.45 -20.26 -1.55
CA ILE A 85 7.96 -20.69 -0.23
C ILE A 85 6.85 -20.73 0.82
N SER A 86 5.99 -19.72 0.89
CA SER A 86 4.93 -19.64 1.90
C SER A 86 3.81 -20.65 1.66
N PHE A 87 3.51 -20.98 0.40
CA PHE A 87 2.47 -21.97 0.08
C PHE A 87 2.78 -23.38 0.65
N PRO A 88 3.96 -23.99 0.45
CA PRO A 88 4.27 -25.29 1.05
C PRO A 88 4.34 -25.23 2.57
N ILE A 89 4.79 -24.11 3.16
CA ILE A 89 4.79 -23.92 4.61
C ILE A 89 3.35 -23.91 5.15
N ALA A 90 2.47 -23.12 4.54
CA ALA A 90 1.05 -23.05 4.93
C ALA A 90 0.36 -24.42 4.75
N PHE A 91 0.67 -25.12 3.66
CA PHE A 91 0.19 -26.47 3.42
C PHE A 91 0.66 -27.42 4.52
N ALA A 92 1.95 -27.45 4.85
CA ALA A 92 2.49 -28.28 5.93
C ALA A 92 1.84 -27.99 7.29
N ILE A 93 1.57 -26.72 7.61
CA ILE A 93 0.87 -26.32 8.85
C ILE A 93 -0.58 -26.83 8.85
N SER A 94 -1.26 -26.86 7.70
CA SER A 94 -2.64 -27.35 7.61
C SER A 94 -2.78 -28.84 7.97
N PHE A 95 -1.77 -29.66 7.64
CA PHE A 95 -1.72 -31.09 7.98
C PHE A 95 -1.07 -31.38 9.34
N ALA A 96 -0.54 -30.38 10.04
CA ALA A 96 0.06 -30.57 11.35
C ALA A 96 -0.98 -30.96 12.42
N ARG A 97 -0.54 -31.60 13.49
CA ARG A 97 -1.42 -31.96 14.63
C ARG A 97 -1.95 -30.70 15.32
N ASP A 98 -3.20 -30.71 15.80
CA ASP A 98 -3.86 -29.51 16.36
C ASP A 98 -3.09 -28.83 17.50
N ARG A 99 -2.33 -29.61 18.29
CA ARG A 99 -1.47 -29.06 19.35
C ARG A 99 -0.29 -28.21 18.85
N TRP A 100 0.19 -28.46 17.63
CA TRP A 100 1.38 -27.79 17.06
C TRP A 100 1.03 -26.61 16.16
N LYS A 101 -0.19 -26.58 15.57
CA LYS A 101 -0.68 -25.48 14.73
C LYS A 101 -0.49 -24.08 15.36
N PRO A 102 -0.91 -23.82 16.62
CA PRO A 102 -0.76 -22.49 17.21
C PRO A 102 0.71 -22.10 17.42
N ILE A 103 1.59 -23.06 17.73
CA ILE A 103 3.02 -22.83 17.93
C ILE A 103 3.70 -22.50 16.58
N LEU A 104 3.37 -23.24 15.53
CA LEU A 104 3.88 -23.00 14.18
C LEU A 104 3.48 -21.61 13.67
N LEU A 105 2.22 -21.20 13.88
CA LEU A 105 1.75 -19.86 13.52
C LEU A 105 2.46 -18.76 14.32
N LEU A 106 2.66 -18.97 15.63
CA LEU A 106 3.38 -18.02 16.49
C LEU A 106 4.81 -17.78 15.98
N ILE A 107 5.54 -18.85 15.59
CA ILE A 107 6.90 -18.75 15.05
C ILE A 107 6.95 -17.92 13.76
N VAL A 108 5.94 -18.05 12.89
CA VAL A 108 5.87 -17.29 11.63
C VAL A 108 5.56 -15.80 11.88
N ILE A 109 4.76 -15.49 12.91
CA ILE A 109 4.37 -14.12 13.24
C ILE A 109 5.43 -13.41 14.09
N LEU A 110 6.19 -14.13 14.92
CA LEU A 110 7.25 -13.58 15.76
C LEU A 110 8.22 -12.62 15.03
N PRO A 111 8.77 -12.94 13.84
CA PRO A 111 9.67 -12.02 13.14
C PRO A 111 8.99 -10.73 12.66
N PHE A 112 7.66 -10.72 12.51
CA PHE A 112 6.91 -9.50 12.20
C PHE A 112 6.82 -8.54 13.41
N TRP A 113 6.89 -9.07 14.63
CA TRP A 113 6.91 -8.27 15.85
C TRP A 113 8.26 -7.67 16.19
N ILE A 114 9.34 -8.12 15.55
CA ILE A 114 10.67 -7.55 15.76
C ILE A 114 10.79 -6.28 14.91
N ASN A 115 11.00 -5.16 15.59
CA ASN A 115 11.03 -3.84 14.99
C ASN A 115 12.08 -3.76 13.87
N LEU A 116 11.67 -3.33 12.67
CA LEU A 116 12.51 -3.34 11.47
C LEU A 116 13.80 -2.51 11.66
N LEU A 117 13.74 -1.47 12.51
CA LEU A 117 14.90 -0.68 12.94
C LEU A 117 16.05 -1.56 13.45
N ILE A 118 15.79 -2.49 14.36
CA ILE A 118 16.86 -3.32 14.96
C ILE A 118 17.56 -4.17 13.89
N ARG A 119 16.85 -4.55 12.82
CA ARG A 119 17.37 -5.40 11.74
C ARG A 119 18.18 -4.64 10.69
N THR A 120 18.00 -3.33 10.57
CA THR A 120 18.70 -2.48 9.59
C THR A 120 19.83 -1.66 10.19
N TYR A 121 19.83 -1.42 11.50
CA TYR A 121 20.85 -0.60 12.19
C TYR A 121 21.95 -1.41 12.89
N ALA A 122 21.83 -2.75 12.96
CA ALA A 122 22.81 -3.65 13.58
C ALA A 122 23.79 -4.26 12.56
#